data_AF-A0A9W8TLI2-F1
#
_entry.id   AF-A0A9W8TLI2-F1
#
_cell.length_a   1.000
_cell.length_b   1.000
_cell.length_c   1.000
_cell.angle_alpha   90.00
_cell.angle_beta   90.00
_cell.angle_gamma   90.00
#
_symmetry.space_group_name_H-M   'P 1'
#
loop_
_entity.id
_entity.type
_entity.pdbx_description
1 polymer ?
#
loop_
_entity_poly.entity_id
_entity_poly.type
_entity_poly.pdbx_seq_one_letter_code
_entity_poly.pdbx_strand_id
1 'polypeptide(L)'
;MDGVSKDSLTKLEDVLSTKKRILVITGAGIPVAAGIPAFRGSGGVFKSLQKELGLSTSAQDLFDLSDKASPTRFHYLPQGIAQEGRLLRLYTKTSTI
;
A
#
# COMPACT_ATOMS: atom_id res chain seq x y z
N MET A 1 20.24 2.47 0.41
CA MET A 1 18.84 2.96 0.52
C MET A 1 18.73 4.08 -0.49
N ASP A 2 18.68 3.72 -1.76
CA ASP A 2 19.04 4.62 -2.86
C ASP A 2 17.91 4.60 -3.87
N GLY A 3 17.32 5.77 -4.19
CA GLY A 3 16.47 5.87 -5.38
C GLY A 3 15.29 6.85 -5.38
N VAL A 4 15.01 7.62 -4.32
CA VAL A 4 14.00 8.69 -4.43
C VAL A 4 14.72 10.00 -4.77
N SER A 5 14.65 10.43 -6.04
CA SER A 5 15.21 11.71 -6.44
C SER A 5 14.45 12.86 -5.77
N LYS A 6 15.21 13.83 -5.24
CA LYS A 6 14.66 15.03 -4.59
C LYS A 6 13.64 15.76 -5.48
N ASP A 7 13.90 15.78 -6.79
CA ASP A 7 13.02 16.37 -7.80
C ASP A 7 11.65 15.70 -7.89
N SER A 8 11.58 14.38 -7.65
CA SER A 8 10.30 13.66 -7.65
C SER A 8 9.45 14.03 -6.45
N LEU A 9 10.07 14.27 -5.29
CA LEU A 9 9.38 14.71 -4.09
C LEU A 9 8.85 16.14 -4.26
N THR A 10 9.67 17.06 -4.78
CA THR A 10 9.24 18.43 -5.06
C THR A 10 8.07 18.47 -6.04
N LYS A 11 8.10 17.64 -7.10
CA LYS A 11 6.98 17.52 -8.04
C LYS A 11 5.72 16.99 -7.38
N LEU A 12 5.85 16.02 -6.49
CA LEU A 12 4.71 15.48 -5.75
C LEU A 12 4.09 16.54 -4.82
N GLU A 13 4.93 17.30 -4.10
CA GLU A 13 4.49 18.41 -3.26
C GLU A 13 3.75 19.48 -4.05
N ASP A 14 4.25 19.85 -5.23
CA ASP A 14 3.59 20.80 -6.13
C ASP A 14 2.21 20.27 -6.62
N VAL A 15 2.13 19.00 -7.00
CA VAL A 15 0.86 18.38 -7.40
C VAL A 15 -0.14 18.34 -6.24
N LEU A 16 0.33 17.95 -5.04
CA LEU A 16 -0.51 17.86 -3.84
C LEU A 16 -0.95 19.23 -3.31
N SER A 17 -0.20 20.30 -3.56
CA SER A 17 -0.59 21.66 -3.14
C SER A 17 -1.48 22.37 -4.16
N THR A 18 -1.32 22.10 -5.46
CA THR A 18 -2.01 22.87 -6.51
C THR A 18 -3.26 22.22 -7.09
N LYS A 19 -3.38 20.88 -7.10
CA LYS A 19 -4.45 20.19 -7.86
C LYS A 19 -5.73 19.97 -7.06
N LYS A 20 -6.84 20.59 -7.44
CA LYS A 20 -8.13 20.45 -6.73
C LYS A 20 -8.86 19.11 -6.91
N ARG A 21 -8.42 18.29 -7.87
CA ARG A 21 -9.08 17.05 -8.30
C ARG A 21 -8.02 15.97 -8.47
N ILE A 22 -7.95 15.04 -7.52
CA ILE A 22 -6.89 14.03 -7.45
C ILE A 22 -7.48 12.63 -7.53
N LEU A 23 -6.93 11.83 -8.44
CA LEU A 23 -7.20 10.40 -8.57
C LEU A 23 -6.01 9.63 -7.98
N VAL A 24 -6.27 8.76 -7.01
CA VAL A 24 -5.22 7.91 -6.43
C VAL A 24 -5.41 6.49 -6.94
N ILE A 25 -4.33 5.93 -7.50
CA ILE A 25 -4.27 4.52 -7.93
C ILE A 25 -3.19 3.84 -7.08
N THR A 26 -3.58 2.80 -6.35
CA THR A 26 -2.67 2.02 -5.51
C THR A 26 -2.74 0.53 -5.83
N GLY A 27 -1.60 -0.15 -5.72
CA GLY A 27 -1.47 -1.59 -5.88
C GLY A 27 -1.14 -2.31 -4.58
N ALA A 28 -0.91 -3.62 -4.68
CA ALA A 28 -0.63 -4.53 -3.57
C ALA A 28 0.69 -4.26 -2.78
N GLY A 29 1.43 -3.20 -3.08
CA GLY A 29 2.66 -2.82 -2.37
C GLY A 29 2.44 -2.03 -1.08
N ILE A 30 1.28 -1.38 -0.94
CA ILE A 30 0.94 -0.62 0.28
C ILE A 30 0.68 -1.53 1.49
N PRO A 31 -0.07 -2.65 1.36
CA PRO A 31 -0.31 -3.56 2.47
C PRO A 31 0.98 -4.23 2.98
N VAL A 32 2.03 -4.38 2.16
CA VAL A 32 3.32 -4.95 2.58
C VAL A 32 3.94 -4.16 3.72
N ALA A 33 3.91 -2.84 3.61
CA ALA A 33 4.39 -1.96 4.66
C ALA A 33 3.44 -1.93 5.88
N ALA A 34 2.19 -2.40 5.74
CA ALA A 34 1.19 -2.53 6.79
C ALA A 34 1.27 -3.88 7.54
N GLY A 35 2.16 -4.79 7.10
CA GLY A 35 2.28 -6.15 7.63
C GLY A 35 1.60 -7.23 6.79
N ILE A 36 1.00 -6.89 5.64
CA ILE A 36 0.32 -7.82 4.72
C ILE A 36 1.22 -8.12 3.50
N PRO A 37 1.81 -9.32 3.39
CA PRO A 37 2.76 -9.64 2.32
C PRO A 37 2.20 -9.48 0.89
N ALA A 38 3.03 -9.02 -0.05
CA ALA A 38 2.66 -8.95 -1.46
C ALA A 38 2.79 -10.32 -2.14
N PHE A 39 1.81 -10.65 -2.97
CA PHE A 39 1.77 -11.92 -3.71
C PHE A 39 2.82 -12.06 -4.83
N ARG A 40 3.30 -10.95 -5.44
CA ARG A 40 4.08 -10.98 -6.70
C ARG A 40 5.30 -10.06 -6.73
N GLY A 41 6.07 -9.99 -5.64
CA GLY A 41 7.34 -9.24 -5.57
C GLY A 41 8.58 -10.09 -5.90
N SER A 42 9.72 -9.44 -6.18
CA SER A 42 11.01 -10.06 -6.58
C SER A 42 11.64 -11.02 -5.56
N GLY A 43 11.05 -11.17 -4.37
CA GLY A 43 11.22 -12.33 -3.50
C GLY A 43 9.84 -12.83 -3.14
N GLY A 44 9.23 -13.68 -3.97
CA GLY A 44 7.87 -14.21 -3.80
C GLY A 44 7.62 -14.71 -2.39
N VAL A 45 7.10 -13.81 -1.56
CA VAL A 45 7.08 -13.90 -0.10
C VAL A 45 6.21 -15.07 0.35
N PHE A 46 5.26 -15.46 -0.50
CA PHE A 46 4.39 -16.60 -0.29
C PHE A 46 5.11 -17.94 -0.14
N LYS A 47 6.32 -18.13 -0.69
CA LYS A 47 7.08 -19.38 -0.50
C LYS A 47 8.06 -19.31 0.67
N SER A 48 8.66 -18.14 0.91
CA SER A 48 9.67 -17.96 1.95
C SER A 48 9.04 -17.72 3.33
N LEU A 49 8.02 -16.84 3.44
CA LEU A 49 7.30 -16.62 4.72
C LEU A 49 6.44 -17.82 5.12
N GLN A 50 5.94 -18.62 4.17
CA GLN A 50 5.25 -19.86 4.50
C GLN A 50 6.16 -20.82 5.27
N LYS A 51 7.43 -20.86 4.88
CA LYS A 51 8.47 -21.68 5.51
C LYS A 51 8.98 -21.07 6.82
N GLU A 52 9.03 -19.75 6.94
CA GLU A 52 9.60 -19.03 8.09
C GLU A 52 8.56 -18.75 9.20
N LEU A 53 7.30 -18.49 8.85
CA LEU A 53 6.20 -18.23 9.79
C LEU A 53 5.28 -19.43 10.00
N GLY A 54 5.53 -20.56 9.32
CA GLY A 54 4.72 -21.78 9.45
C GLY A 54 3.26 -21.62 9.02
N LEU A 55 2.94 -20.56 8.29
CA LEU A 55 1.57 -20.25 7.87
C LEU A 55 1.12 -21.34 6.90
N SER A 56 0.03 -22.03 7.22
CA SER A 56 -0.67 -22.79 6.20
C SER A 56 -1.24 -21.78 5.22
N THR A 57 -1.40 -22.13 3.95
CA THR A 57 -1.95 -21.21 2.94
C THR A 57 -3.44 -20.90 3.17
N SER A 58 -3.94 -20.98 4.40
CA SER A 58 -5.36 -20.92 4.71
C SER A 58 -5.86 -19.47 4.68
N ALA A 59 -7.12 -19.30 4.29
CA ALA A 59 -7.80 -18.01 4.35
C ALA A 59 -7.85 -17.45 5.78
N GLN A 60 -7.81 -18.32 6.80
CA GLN A 60 -7.81 -17.94 8.21
C GLN A 60 -6.51 -17.23 8.60
N ASP A 61 -5.36 -17.76 8.17
CA ASP A 61 -4.04 -17.17 8.45
C ASP A 61 -3.91 -15.78 7.80
N LEU A 62 -4.45 -15.60 6.60
CA LEU A 62 -4.49 -14.32 5.91
C LEU A 62 -5.44 -13.32 6.60
N PHE A 63 -6.57 -13.81 7.12
CA PHE A 63 -7.52 -12.99 7.87
C PHE A 63 -6.90 -12.48 9.17
N ASP A 64 -6.23 -13.34 9.93
CA ASP A 64 -5.59 -12.97 11.21
C ASP A 64 -4.45 -11.95 11.01
N LEU A 65 -3.70 -12.06 9.89
CA LEU A 65 -2.69 -11.07 9.51
C LEU A 65 -3.33 -9.73 9.12
N SER A 66 -4.46 -9.77 8.41
CA SER A 66 -5.20 -8.56 8.03
C SER A 66 -5.80 -7.86 9.26
N ASP A 67 -6.29 -8.61 10.24
CA ASP A 67 -6.87 -8.07 11.48
C ASP A 67 -5.80 -7.35 12.33
N LYS A 68 -4.57 -7.87 12.32
CA LYS A 68 -3.42 -7.28 13.04
C LYS A 68 -2.71 -6.16 12.26
N ALA A 69 -3.06 -5.95 11.00
CA ALA A 69 -2.42 -4.93 10.17
C ALA A 69 -2.80 -3.52 10.63
N SER A 70 -1.84 -2.60 10.57
CA SER A 70 -2.09 -1.18 10.89
C SER A 70 -1.85 -0.29 9.67
N PRO A 71 -2.63 0.79 9.49
CA PRO A 71 -2.44 1.70 8.36
C PRO A 71 -1.03 2.30 8.37
N THR A 72 -0.33 2.18 7.25
CA THR A 72 0.97 2.84 7.05
C THR A 72 0.81 4.33 6.85
N ARG A 73 1.92 5.08 6.99
CA ARG A 73 1.98 6.52 6.66
C ARG A 73 1.39 6.87 5.29
N PHE A 74 1.52 5.99 4.29
CA PHE A 74 0.95 6.24 2.96
C PHE A 74 -0.58 6.09 2.93
N HIS A 75 -1.21 5.33 3.83
CA HIS A 75 -2.68 5.26 3.92
C HIS A 75 -3.31 6.59 4.36
N TYR A 76 -2.58 7.38 5.16
CA TYR A 76 -3.04 8.69 5.62
C TYR A 76 -2.98 9.76 4.51
N LEU A 77 -2.17 9.56 3.47
CA LEU A 77 -2.07 10.51 2.35
C LEU A 77 -3.40 10.67 1.57
N PRO A 78 -4.01 9.60 1.02
CA PRO A 78 -5.32 9.72 0.38
C PRO A 78 -6.41 10.12 1.39
N GLN A 79 -6.27 9.79 2.67
CA GLN A 79 -7.20 10.24 3.72
C GLN A 79 -7.16 11.77 3.86
N GLY A 80 -5.98 12.39 3.93
CA GLY A 80 -5.85 13.85 3.97
C GLY A 80 -6.45 14.52 2.73
N ILE A 81 -6.14 14.00 1.53
CA ILE A 81 -6.71 14.50 0.26
C ILE A 81 -8.24 14.37 0.23
N ALA A 82 -8.79 13.32 0.84
CA ALA A 82 -10.24 13.13 0.96
C ALA A 82 -10.87 14.11 1.95
N GLN A 83 -10.24 14.35 3.11
CA GLN A 83 -10.70 15.33 4.10
C GLN A 83 -10.72 16.75 3.54
N GLU A 84 -9.79 17.07 2.64
CA GLU A 84 -9.78 18.33 1.89
C GLU A 84 -10.84 18.40 0.77
N GLY A 85 -11.61 17.32 0.53
CA GLY A 85 -12.64 17.25 -0.51
C GLY A 85 -12.09 17.17 -1.95
N ARG A 86 -10.80 16.82 -2.11
CA ARG A 86 -10.09 16.83 -3.39
C ARG A 86 -9.93 15.44 -4.00
N LEU A 87 -10.20 14.38 -3.24
CA LEU A 87 -10.13 12.99 -3.70
C LEU A 87 -11.35 12.67 -4.56
N LEU A 88 -11.15 12.46 -5.86
CA LEU A 88 -12.23 12.06 -6.76
C LEU A 88 -12.55 10.58 -6.66
N ARG A 89 -11.50 9.76 -6.62
CA ARG A 89 -11.62 8.31 -6.55
C ARG A 89 -10.31 7.70 -6.08
N LEU A 90 -10.43 6.60 -5.35
CA LEU A 90 -9.34 5.72 -4.95
C LEU A 90 -9.55 4.37 -5.63
N TYR A 91 -8.68 4.01 -6.57
CA TYR A 91 -8.65 2.67 -7.14
C TYR A 91 -7.56 1.86 -6.47
N THR A 92 -7.95 0.73 -5.86
CA THR A 92 -7.02 -0.21 -5.27
C THR A 92 -7.11 -1.54 -6.00
N LYS A 93 -5.96 -2.15 -6.31
CA LYS A 93 -5.90 -3.55 -6.75
C LYS A 93 -5.17 -4.38 -5.71
N THR A 94 -5.93 -4.98 -4.80
CA THR A 94 -5.50 -6.13 -3.99
C THR A 94 -5.85 -7.38 -4.79
N SER A 95 -4.86 -8.02 -5.41
CA SER A 95 -5.07 -9.34 -6.02
C SER A 95 -5.24 -10.36 -4.90
N THR A 96 -6.46 -10.50 -4.41
CA THR A 96 -6.91 -11.58 -3.53
C THR A 96 -7.59 -12.61 -4.42
N ILE A 97 -6.84 -13.62 -4.86
CA ILE A 97 -7.36 -14.93 -5.25
C ILE A 97 -6.23 -15.95 -5.01
#